data_AF-A0A8H7UTU6-F1
#
_entry.id   AF-A0A8H7UTU6-F1
#
_cell.length_a   1.000
_cell.length_b   1.000
_cell.length_c   1.000
_cell.angle_alpha   90.00
_cell.angle_beta   90.00
_cell.angle_gamma   90.00
#
_symmetry.space_group_name_H-M   'P 1'
#
loop_
_entity.id
_entity.type
_entity.pdbx_description
1 polymer ?
#
loop_
_entity_poly.entity_id
_entity_poly.type
_entity_poly.pdbx_seq_one_letter_code
_entity_poly.pdbx_strand_id
1 'polypeptide(L)'
;MAPVITNSTRITLVSVTNDTLNDLIDLHSRVFPIAYGQKFYDEVLKAGELAKMGSILIEHIIETLRKQSDPIITSIYLHVQTVNEAAIRFYTRNGFRIQSVVPDYYKLIENRDAYILARPIFHIYESDERRQQPQQYEHIF
;
A
#
# COMPACT_ATOMS: atom_id res chain seq x y z
N MET A 1 -23.33 -45.80 -5.15
CA MET A 1 -23.00 -44.61 -5.97
C MET A 1 -22.97 -43.41 -5.03
N ALA A 2 -21.80 -42.82 -4.79
CA ALA A 2 -21.65 -41.67 -3.90
C ALA A 2 -21.80 -40.36 -4.71
N PRO A 3 -22.37 -39.28 -4.13
CA PRO A 3 -22.54 -38.02 -4.83
C PRO A 3 -21.18 -37.32 -5.03
N VAL A 4 -20.93 -36.86 -6.25
CA VAL A 4 -19.77 -36.05 -6.61
C VAL A 4 -20.01 -34.62 -6.11
N ILE A 5 -19.25 -34.19 -5.11
CA ILE A 5 -19.25 -32.80 -4.65
C ILE A 5 -18.41 -31.99 -5.65
N THR A 6 -19.07 -31.32 -6.60
CA THR A 6 -18.41 -30.35 -7.48
C THR A 6 -18.30 -29.01 -6.76
N ASN A 7 -17.26 -28.83 -5.95
CA ASN A 7 -16.99 -27.53 -5.34
C ASN A 7 -16.18 -26.66 -6.32
N SER A 8 -16.89 -25.88 -7.14
CA SER A 8 -16.27 -24.79 -7.90
C SER A 8 -17.12 -23.54 -7.72
N THR A 9 -16.92 -22.89 -6.58
CA THR A 9 -17.40 -21.53 -6.36
C THR A 9 -16.62 -20.63 -7.32
N ARG A 10 -17.25 -20.20 -8.43
CA ARG A 10 -16.68 -19.16 -9.28
C ARG A 10 -16.67 -17.86 -8.47
N ILE A 11 -15.48 -17.45 -8.04
CA ILE A 11 -15.27 -16.16 -7.36
C ILE A 11 -15.09 -15.10 -8.44
N THR A 12 -15.99 -14.12 -8.47
CA THR A 12 -15.96 -13.01 -9.43
C THR A 12 -15.81 -11.69 -8.67
N LEU A 13 -14.91 -10.82 -9.11
CA LEU A 13 -14.66 -9.54 -8.46
C LEU A 13 -15.59 -8.45 -9.00
N VAL A 14 -16.57 -8.00 -8.21
CA VAL A 14 -17.51 -6.92 -8.58
C VAL A 14 -17.10 -5.57 -7.98
N SER A 15 -17.36 -4.47 -8.67
CA SER A 15 -17.04 -3.12 -8.17
C SER A 15 -17.91 -2.77 -6.96
N VAL A 16 -17.37 -1.96 -6.06
CA VAL A 16 -18.12 -1.46 -4.91
C VAL A 16 -19.09 -0.38 -5.41
N THR A 17 -20.35 -0.53 -5.05
CA THR A 17 -21.45 0.39 -5.35
C THR A 17 -22.09 0.86 -4.04
N ASN A 18 -22.93 1.89 -4.09
CA ASN A 18 -23.66 2.33 -2.89
C ASN A 18 -24.44 1.18 -2.23
N ASP A 19 -25.00 0.28 -3.04
CA ASP A 19 -25.80 -0.86 -2.56
C ASP A 19 -24.95 -1.91 -1.85
N THR A 20 -23.69 -2.07 -2.25
CA THR A 20 -22.75 -3.07 -1.67
C THR A 20 -21.83 -2.46 -0.60
N LEU A 21 -21.96 -1.17 -0.32
CA LEU A 21 -21.11 -0.46 0.63
C LEU A 21 -21.24 -1.01 2.04
N ASN A 22 -22.48 -1.30 2.48
CA ASN A 22 -22.72 -1.85 3.82
C ASN A 22 -22.13 -3.25 3.97
N ASP A 23 -22.18 -4.07 2.92
CA ASP A 23 -21.54 -5.39 2.89
C ASP A 23 -20.02 -5.25 2.95
N LEU A 24 -19.45 -4.26 2.24
CA LEU A 24 -18.04 -3.96 2.33
C LEU A 24 -17.66 -3.48 3.73
N ILE A 25 -18.44 -2.61 4.37
CA ILE A 25 -18.21 -2.12 5.73
C ILE A 25 -18.24 -3.28 6.74
N ASP A 26 -19.26 -4.15 6.67
CA ASP A 26 -19.37 -5.32 7.53
C ASP A 26 -18.20 -6.27 7.30
N LEU A 27 -17.87 -6.56 6.04
CA LEU A 27 -16.71 -7.38 5.68
C LEU A 27 -15.40 -6.77 6.20
N HIS A 28 -15.16 -5.48 5.94
CA HIS A 28 -13.96 -4.79 6.41
C HIS A 28 -13.86 -4.82 7.93
N SER A 29 -14.97 -4.64 8.65
CA SER A 29 -14.99 -4.68 10.12
C SER A 29 -14.68 -6.06 10.70
N ARG A 30 -15.01 -7.12 9.97
CA ARG A 30 -14.73 -8.52 10.36
C ARG A 30 -13.36 -9.01 9.93
N VAL A 31 -12.85 -8.50 8.79
CA VAL A 31 -11.58 -8.91 8.19
C VAL A 31 -10.42 -8.06 8.69
N PHE A 32 -10.66 -6.78 8.95
CA PHE A 32 -9.68 -5.84 9.48
C PHE A 32 -10.22 -5.18 10.74
N PRO A 33 -9.50 -5.25 11.87
CA PRO A 33 -10.01 -4.74 13.14
C PRO A 33 -9.82 -3.21 13.26
N ILE A 34 -9.74 -2.49 12.13
CA ILE A 34 -9.58 -1.03 12.08
C ILE A 34 -10.91 -0.43 11.59
N ALA A 35 -11.50 0.44 12.40
CA ALA A 35 -12.71 1.17 12.03
C ALA A 35 -12.35 2.34 11.09
N TYR A 36 -12.73 2.21 9.82
CA TYR A 36 -12.62 3.29 8.83
C TYR A 36 -13.84 4.21 8.92
N GLY A 37 -13.64 5.53 8.82
CA GLY A 37 -14.73 6.52 8.82
C GLY A 37 -15.45 6.60 7.46
N GLN A 38 -16.65 7.21 7.42
CA GLN A 38 -17.47 7.33 6.21
C GLN A 38 -16.72 7.89 4.99
N LYS A 39 -15.84 8.88 5.21
CA LYS A 39 -15.01 9.49 4.16
C LYS A 39 -14.17 8.47 3.37
N PHE A 40 -13.65 7.44 4.05
CA PHE A 40 -12.89 6.37 3.40
C PHE A 40 -13.78 5.59 2.43
N TYR A 41 -15.00 5.25 2.85
CA TYR A 41 -15.95 4.50 2.03
C TYR A 41 -16.47 5.33 0.86
N ASP A 42 -16.67 6.64 1.05
CA ASP A 42 -17.01 7.56 -0.04
C ASP A 42 -15.89 7.66 -1.09
N GLU A 43 -14.62 7.58 -0.66
CA GLU A 43 -13.46 7.54 -1.56
C GLU A 43 -13.33 6.19 -2.28
N VAL A 44 -13.62 5.07 -1.62
CA VAL A 44 -13.66 3.73 -2.24
C VAL A 44 -14.74 3.66 -3.32
N LEU A 45 -15.92 4.23 -3.06
CA LEU A 45 -17.02 4.32 -4.03
C LEU A 45 -16.62 5.14 -5.27
N LYS A 46 -15.83 6.21 -5.08
CA LYS A 46 -15.29 7.01 -6.19
C LYS A 46 -14.15 6.31 -6.93
N ALA A 47 -13.38 5.48 -6.24
CA ALA A 47 -12.22 4.78 -6.81
C ALA A 47 -12.60 3.62 -7.75
N GLY A 48 -13.78 3.01 -7.61
CA GLY A 48 -14.26 1.95 -8.50
C GLY A 48 -13.32 0.74 -8.56
N GLU A 49 -12.92 0.30 -9.76
CA GLU A 49 -11.99 -0.83 -9.93
C GLU A 49 -10.57 -0.56 -9.41
N LEU A 50 -10.20 0.71 -9.21
CA LEU A 50 -8.85 1.08 -8.76
C LEU A 50 -8.55 0.57 -7.35
N ALA A 51 -9.56 0.50 -6.48
CA ALA A 51 -9.42 -0.08 -5.13
C ALA A 51 -9.01 -1.56 -5.18
N LYS A 52 -9.37 -2.29 -6.25
CA LYS A 52 -8.96 -3.69 -6.47
C LYS A 52 -7.55 -3.83 -7.04
N MET A 53 -6.98 -2.73 -7.56
CA MET A 53 -5.67 -2.68 -8.19
C MET A 53 -4.70 -1.89 -7.32
N GLY A 54 -4.62 -2.19 -6.02
CA GLY A 54 -3.78 -1.45 -5.07
C GLY A 54 -2.33 -1.24 -5.52
N SER A 55 -1.75 -2.17 -6.30
CA SER A 55 -0.43 -1.99 -6.92
C SER A 55 -0.38 -0.82 -7.93
N ILE A 56 -1.42 -0.65 -8.74
CA ILE A 56 -1.53 0.47 -9.69
C ILE A 56 -1.66 1.79 -8.95
N LEU A 57 -2.44 1.83 -7.87
CA LEU A 57 -2.56 3.03 -7.03
C LEU A 57 -1.22 3.41 -6.41
N ILE A 58 -0.49 2.43 -5.84
CA ILE A 58 0.86 2.69 -5.31
C ILE A 58 1.76 3.23 -6.42
N GLU A 59 1.82 2.59 -7.59
CA GLU A 59 2.72 3.05 -8.65
C GLU A 59 2.34 4.44 -9.17
N HIS A 60 1.04 4.75 -9.30
CA HIS A 60 0.57 6.08 -9.66
C HIS A 60 1.00 7.16 -8.65
N ILE A 61 0.91 6.87 -7.34
CA ILE A 61 1.41 7.76 -6.29
C ILE A 61 2.91 7.98 -6.48
N ILE A 62 3.69 6.90 -6.67
CA ILE A 62 5.14 6.99 -6.85
C ILE A 62 5.51 7.82 -8.07
N GLU A 63 4.88 7.58 -9.22
CA GLU A 63 5.13 8.33 -10.45
C GLU A 63 4.79 9.81 -10.31
N THR A 64 3.71 10.12 -9.59
CA THR A 64 3.31 11.51 -9.30
C THR A 64 4.36 12.18 -8.41
N LEU A 65 4.78 11.52 -7.33
CA LEU A 65 5.77 12.04 -6.40
C LEU A 65 7.15 12.24 -7.06
N ARG A 66 7.55 11.34 -7.95
CA ARG A 66 8.83 11.46 -8.69
C ARG A 66 8.90 12.71 -9.57
N LYS A 67 7.75 13.19 -10.06
CA LYS A 67 7.63 14.38 -10.91
C LYS A 67 7.44 15.67 -10.10
N GLN A 68 6.99 15.55 -8.85
CA GLN A 68 6.83 16.69 -7.97
C GLN A 68 8.20 17.21 -7.56
N SER A 69 8.40 18.52 -7.71
CA SER A 69 9.65 19.20 -7.33
C SER A 69 9.56 19.95 -6.01
N ASP A 70 8.34 20.20 -5.51
CA ASP A 70 8.10 20.96 -4.28
C ASP A 70 6.75 20.56 -3.62
N PRO A 71 6.76 20.09 -2.35
CA PRO A 71 7.93 19.65 -1.60
C PRO A 71 8.53 18.39 -2.23
N ILE A 72 9.86 18.22 -2.11
CA ILE A 72 10.56 16.98 -2.49
C ILE A 72 10.24 15.91 -1.44
N ILE A 73 9.49 14.88 -1.85
CA ILE A 73 9.08 13.79 -0.96
C ILE A 73 10.02 12.61 -1.16
N THR A 74 10.89 12.36 -0.18
CA THR A 74 11.96 11.35 -0.28
C THR A 74 11.53 9.92 0.08
N SER A 75 10.41 9.77 0.78
CA SER A 75 9.88 8.46 1.15
C SER A 75 8.39 8.51 1.47
N ILE A 76 7.72 7.36 1.31
CA ILE A 76 6.38 7.11 1.83
C ILE A 76 6.44 5.98 2.85
N TYR A 77 5.62 6.06 3.90
CA TYR A 77 5.58 5.04 4.94
C TYR A 77 4.16 4.76 5.42
N LEU A 78 3.97 3.60 6.06
CA LEU A 78 2.70 3.17 6.64
C LEU A 78 2.93 2.17 7.78
N HIS A 79 1.89 1.96 8.59
CA HIS A 79 1.85 0.97 9.65
C HIS A 79 1.02 -0.25 9.21
N VAL A 80 1.51 -1.46 9.47
CA VAL A 80 0.76 -2.72 9.27
C VAL A 80 0.89 -3.55 10.54
N GLN A 81 -0.21 -4.16 11.01
CA GLN A 81 -0.14 -5.14 12.10
C GLN A 81 0.89 -6.22 11.80
N THR A 82 1.67 -6.61 12.80
CA THR A 82 2.73 -7.62 12.63
C THR A 82 2.20 -8.98 12.18
N VAL A 83 0.92 -9.27 12.48
CA VAL A 83 0.22 -10.51 12.08
C VAL A 83 -0.44 -10.45 10.70
N ASN A 84 -0.54 -9.28 10.06
CA ASN A 84 -1.17 -9.16 8.75
C ASN A 84 -0.18 -9.49 7.63
N GLU A 85 0.19 -10.77 7.52
CA GLU A 85 1.17 -11.24 6.54
C GLU A 85 0.79 -10.93 5.10
N ALA A 86 -0.51 -10.91 4.79
CA ALA A 86 -1.00 -10.60 3.45
C ALA A 86 -0.65 -9.15 3.06
N ALA A 87 -0.92 -8.20 3.94
CA ALA A 87 -0.55 -6.80 3.74
C ALA A 87 0.98 -6.62 3.73
N ILE A 88 1.71 -7.28 4.62
CA ILE A 88 3.19 -7.26 4.64
C ILE A 88 3.74 -7.74 3.29
N ARG A 89 3.29 -8.88 2.78
CA ARG A 89 3.68 -9.41 1.45
C ARG A 89 3.29 -8.47 0.31
N PHE A 90 2.10 -7.87 0.38
CA PHE A 90 1.64 -6.92 -0.63
C PHE A 90 2.56 -5.69 -0.69
N TYR A 91 2.82 -5.03 0.44
CA TYR A 91 3.65 -3.83 0.45
C TYR A 91 5.12 -4.12 0.14
N THR A 92 5.66 -5.23 0.63
CA THR A 92 7.04 -5.64 0.30
C THR A 92 7.20 -5.93 -1.20
N ARG A 93 6.23 -6.60 -1.84
CA ARG A 93 6.22 -6.78 -3.30
C ARG A 93 6.14 -5.45 -4.07
N ASN A 94 5.46 -4.46 -3.50
CA ASN A 94 5.36 -3.11 -4.06
C ASN A 94 6.51 -2.18 -3.59
N GLY A 95 7.66 -2.73 -3.18
CA GLY A 95 8.89 -1.98 -2.95
C GLY A 95 9.05 -1.34 -1.56
N PHE A 96 8.16 -1.61 -0.62
CA PHE A 96 8.33 -1.19 0.77
C PHE A 96 9.24 -2.15 1.54
N ARG A 97 9.91 -1.64 2.56
CA ARG A 97 10.74 -2.43 3.48
C ARG A 97 10.33 -2.14 4.92
N ILE A 98 10.36 -3.18 5.76
CA ILE A 98 10.16 -3.02 7.21
C ILE A 98 11.34 -2.22 7.76
N GLN A 99 11.05 -1.14 8.47
CA GLN A 99 12.04 -0.25 9.10
C GLN A 99 12.13 -0.52 10.61
N SER A 100 10.99 -0.69 11.28
CA SER A 100 10.94 -0.91 12.73
C SER A 100 9.62 -1.55 13.15
N VAL A 101 9.55 -1.92 14.43
CA VAL A 101 8.33 -2.37 15.11
C VAL A 101 7.91 -1.29 16.11
N VAL A 102 6.61 -1.02 16.17
CA VAL A 102 5.97 -0.17 17.17
C VAL A 102 5.06 -1.05 18.02
N PRO A 103 5.42 -1.32 19.29
CA PRO A 103 4.59 -2.12 20.17
C PRO A 103 3.31 -1.38 20.58
N ASP A 104 2.21 -2.10 20.78
CA ASP A 104 0.91 -1.57 21.24
C ASP A 104 0.36 -0.40 20.40
N TYR A 105 0.68 -0.36 19.10
CA TYR A 105 0.25 0.71 18.18
C TYR A 105 -1.28 0.72 17.99
N TYR A 106 -1.88 -0.43 17.73
CA TYR A 106 -3.32 -0.56 17.55
C TYR A 106 -4.01 -0.88 18.88
N LYS A 107 -4.54 0.14 19.56
CA LYS A 107 -5.04 0.03 20.95
C LYS A 107 -6.34 -0.77 21.14
N LEU A 108 -7.16 -0.85 20.09
CA LEU A 108 -8.55 -1.35 20.19
C LEU A 108 -8.71 -2.82 19.81
N ILE A 109 -7.60 -3.52 19.52
CA ILE A 109 -7.61 -4.82 18.86
C ILE A 109 -6.61 -5.78 19.50
N GLU A 110 -6.65 -7.06 19.11
CA GLU A 110 -5.59 -8.02 19.40
C GLU A 110 -4.45 -7.90 18.38
N ASN A 111 -3.24 -8.37 18.72
CA ASN A 111 -2.04 -8.23 17.89
C ASN A 111 -1.70 -6.78 17.56
N ARG A 112 -1.52 -6.01 18.64
CA ARG A 112 -1.47 -4.55 18.63
C ARG A 112 -0.22 -3.96 18.00
N ASP A 113 0.83 -4.76 17.90
CA ASP A 113 2.11 -4.32 17.37
C ASP A 113 2.00 -4.05 15.86
N ALA A 114 2.70 -3.01 15.41
CA ALA A 114 2.75 -2.64 14.00
C ALA A 114 4.19 -2.64 13.49
N TYR A 115 4.41 -3.12 12.28
CA TYR A 115 5.59 -2.77 11.51
C TYR A 115 5.41 -1.39 10.87
N ILE A 116 6.45 -0.56 10.92
CA ILE A 116 6.60 0.58 10.02
C ILE A 116 7.23 0.08 8.74
N LEU A 117 6.52 0.21 7.62
CA LEU A 117 7.02 -0.09 6.29
C LEU A 117 7.27 1.23 5.54
N ALA A 118 8.41 1.35 4.86
CA ALA A 118 8.74 2.53 4.06
C ALA A 118 9.27 2.18 2.67
N ARG A 119 8.95 3.01 1.67
CA ARG A 119 9.50 2.94 0.30
C ARG A 119 10.16 4.29 -0.02
N PRO A 120 11.46 4.32 -0.36
CA PRO A 120 12.12 5.54 -0.82
C PRO A 120 11.61 5.97 -2.20
N ILE A 121 11.58 7.27 -2.44
CA ILE A 121 11.25 7.90 -3.71
C ILE A 121 12.52 8.51 -4.28
N PHE A 122 12.87 8.14 -5.51
CA PHE A 122 14.00 8.70 -6.24
C PHE A 122 13.47 9.64 -7.32
N HIS A 123 13.76 10.94 -7.21
CA HIS A 123 13.26 11.96 -8.15
C HIS A 123 14.07 11.93 -9.45
N ILE A 124 13.39 12.27 -10.55
CA ILE A 124 13.96 12.15 -11.90
C ILE A 124 15.08 13.19 -12.12
N TYR A 125 14.99 14.34 -11.44
CA TYR A 125 15.96 15.43 -11.55
C TYR A 125 17.31 15.15 -10.86
N GLU A 126 17.36 14.28 -9.85
CA GLU A 126 18.63 13.91 -9.19
C GLU A 126 19.54 13.06 -10.08
N SER A 127 18.98 12.34 -11.06
CA SER A 127 19.76 11.52 -11.99
C SER A 127 20.51 12.33 -13.06
N ASP A 128 20.05 13.53 -13.39
CA ASP A 128 20.69 14.36 -14.43
C ASP A 128 21.89 15.15 -13.89
N GLU A 129 21.90 15.50 -12.60
CA GLU A 129 23.05 16.14 -11.95
C GLU A 129 24.20 15.16 -11.66
N ARG A 130 23.90 13.91 -11.30
CA ARG A 130 24.94 12.88 -11.12
C ARG A 130 25.60 12.43 -12.43
N ARG A 131 24.95 12.63 -13.58
CA ARG A 131 25.51 12.37 -14.91
C ARG A 131 26.39 13.52 -15.43
N GLN A 132 26.32 14.69 -14.80
CA GLN A 132 27.03 15.91 -15.22
C GLN A 132 28.25 16.25 -14.33
N GLN A 133 28.63 15.40 -13.38
CA GLN A 133 29.93 15.54 -12.72
C GLN A 133 31.00 14.83 -13.56
N PRO A 134 31.83 15.54 -14.34
CA PRO A 134 33.04 14.95 -14.87
C PRO A 134 33.93 14.53 -13.70
N GLN A 135 34.49 13.32 -13.76
CA GLN A 135 35.58 12.91 -12.88
C GLN A 135 36.76 13.88 -13.10
N GLN A 136 36.87 14.90 -12.25
CA GLN A 136 38.00 15.84 -12.29
C GLN A 136 39.11 15.37 -11.34
N TYR A 137 40.13 14.79 -11.98
CA TYR A 137 41.55 14.76 -11.62
C TYR A 137 41.97 14.21 -10.24
N GLU A 138 42.27 12.91 -10.18
CA GLU A 138 43.46 12.47 -9.44
C GLU A 138 44.70 12.66 -10.33
N HIS A 139 45.35 13.82 -10.18
CA HIS A 139 46.77 13.94 -10.39
C HIS A 139 47.34 14.94 -9.38
N ILE A 140 48.52 14.58 -8.87
CA ILE A 140 49.53 15.34 -8.10
C ILE A 140 49.17 15.55 -6.60
N PHE A 141 49.90 15.01 -5.61
CA PHE A 141 51.32 14.61 -5.50
C PHE A 141 51.52 13.25 -4.83
#